data_AF-A0AAW1GPT6-F1
#
_entry.id   AF-A0AAW1GPT6-F1
#
_cell.length_a   1.000
_cell.length_b   1.000
_cell.length_c   1.000
_cell.angle_alpha   90.00
_cell.angle_beta   90.00
_cell.angle_gamma   90.00
#
_symmetry.space_group_name_H-M   'P 1'
#
loop_
_entity.id
_entity.type
_entity.pdbx_description
1 polymer ?
#
loop_
_entity_poly.entity_id
_entity_poly.type
_entity_poly.pdbx_seq_one_letter_code
_entity_poly.pdbx_strand_id
1 'polypeptide(L)'
;MTAEDYGSIKICLFGFFRQTLLYCGVHLTSMSSFRLLASLFQTAVASTFASVILLLFVFIFSGFIVPRSSVHVWLNWVFWTTPLTYGEIGLSVNVF
;
A
#
# COMPACT_ATOMS: atom_id res chain seq x y z
N MET A 1 3.85 35.66 15.58
CA MET A 1 3.70 34.43 14.76
C MET A 1 4.17 34.79 13.37
N THR A 2 5.39 34.42 13.02
CA THR A 2 6.10 34.90 11.82
C THR A 2 5.63 34.14 10.58
N ALA A 3 5.73 34.74 9.39
CA ALA A 3 5.32 34.12 8.13
C ALA A 3 6.03 32.78 7.84
N GLU A 4 7.18 32.56 8.48
CA GLU A 4 7.98 31.33 8.43
C GLU A 4 7.28 30.14 9.13
N ASP A 5 6.61 30.39 10.26
CA ASP A 5 5.79 29.39 10.97
C ASP A 5 4.58 28.95 10.13
N TYR A 6 3.95 29.91 9.44
CA TYR A 6 2.78 29.66 8.60
C TYR A 6 3.12 28.81 7.36
N GLY A 7 4.31 28.98 6.80
CA GLY A 7 4.84 28.15 5.72
C GLY A 7 5.11 26.72 6.17
N SER A 8 5.76 26.57 7.33
CA SER A 8 6.06 25.26 7.95
C SER A 8 4.80 24.46 8.29
N ILE A 9 3.80 25.11 8.88
CA ILE A 9 2.50 24.48 9.20
C ILE A 9 1.76 24.01 7.94
N LYS A 10 1.75 24.82 6.87
CA LYS A 10 1.13 24.43 5.60
C LYS A 10 1.82 23.23 4.93
N ILE A 11 3.15 23.16 5.03
CA ILE A 11 3.95 22.04 4.50
C ILE A 11 3.67 20.74 5.25
N CYS A 12 3.63 20.78 6.58
CA CYS A 12 3.25 19.61 7.40
C CYS A 12 1.81 19.13 7.13
N LEU A 13 0.85 20.07 7.02
CA LEU A 13 -0.55 19.75 6.72
C LEU A 13 -0.70 19.07 5.35
N PHE A 14 0.01 19.57 4.34
CA PHE A 14 0.01 18.99 3.01
C PHE A 14 0.66 17.59 2.99
N GLY A 15 1.74 17.39 3.74
CA GLY A 15 2.39 16.08 3.92
C GLY A 15 1.47 15.03 4.57
N PHE A 16 0.81 15.40 5.66
CA PHE A 16 -0.14 14.53 6.37
C PHE A 16 -1.34 14.15 5.50
N PHE A 17 -1.91 15.12 4.77
CA PHE A 17 -3.04 14.88 3.89
C PHE A 17 -2.67 13.91 2.75
N ARG A 18 -1.48 14.08 2.17
CA ARG A 18 -0.97 13.19 1.13
C ARG A 18 -0.77 11.76 1.65
N GLN A 19 -0.16 11.56 2.81
CA GLN A 19 0.05 10.22 3.38
C GLN A 19 -1.29 9.55 3.74
N THR A 20 -2.26 10.31 4.26
CA THR A 20 -3.60 9.82 4.59
C THR A 20 -4.37 9.36 3.35
N LEU A 21 -4.29 10.12 2.25
CA LEU A 21 -4.93 9.74 0.98
C LEU A 21 -4.32 8.46 0.39
N LEU A 22 -2.99 8.32 0.45
CA LEU A 22 -2.30 7.10 -0.01
C LEU A 22 -2.77 5.88 0.79
N TYR A 23 -2.85 5.98 2.11
CA TYR A 23 -3.29 4.88 2.97
C TYR A 23 -4.77 4.53 2.75
N CYS A 24 -5.62 5.54 2.57
CA CYS A 24 -7.04 5.36 2.24
C CYS A 24 -7.21 4.66 0.87
N GLY A 25 -6.42 5.03 -0.13
CA GLY A 25 -6.41 4.39 -1.45
C GLY A 25 -6.06 2.91 -1.37
N VAL A 26 -4.99 2.56 -0.65
CA VAL A 26 -4.59 1.16 -0.41
C VAL A 26 -5.74 0.37 0.24
N HIS A 27 -6.39 0.97 1.25
CA HIS A 27 -7.49 0.34 1.96
C HIS A 27 -8.70 0.08 1.07
N LEU A 28 -9.09 1.08 0.26
CA LEU A 28 -10.20 0.96 -0.71
C LEU A 28 -9.90 -0.10 -1.77
N THR A 29 -8.68 -0.14 -2.30
CA THR A 29 -8.26 -1.18 -3.25
C THR A 29 -8.33 -2.56 -2.62
N SER A 30 -7.87 -2.71 -1.38
CA SER A 30 -7.93 -3.99 -0.66
C SER A 30 -9.38 -4.47 -0.44
N MET A 31 -10.27 -3.57 -0.02
CA MET A 31 -11.71 -3.87 0.10
C MET A 31 -12.34 -4.25 -1.24
N SER A 32 -11.96 -3.58 -2.34
CA SER A 32 -12.49 -3.90 -3.68
C SER A 32 -12.04 -5.29 -4.14
N SER A 33 -10.79 -5.68 -3.90
CA SER A 33 -10.25 -7.00 -4.21
C SER A 33 -10.97 -8.10 -3.44
N PHE A 34 -11.28 -7.86 -2.16
CA PHE A 34 -12.05 -8.81 -1.36
C PHE A 34 -13.45 -9.04 -1.92
N ARG A 35 -14.12 -7.98 -2.40
CA ARG A 35 -15.44 -8.08 -3.04
C ARG A 35 -15.37 -8.83 -4.38
N LEU A 36 -14.30 -8.63 -5.16
CA LEU A 36 -14.08 -9.40 -6.39
C LEU A 36 -13.88 -10.89 -6.11
N LEU A 37 -13.05 -11.24 -5.12
CA LEU A 37 -12.86 -12.63 -4.71
C LEU A 37 -14.16 -13.25 -4.19
N ALA A 38 -14.92 -12.51 -3.37
CA ALA A 38 -16.23 -12.95 -2.90
C ALA A 38 -17.23 -13.21 -4.03
N SER A 39 -17.12 -12.49 -5.15
CA SER A 39 -17.95 -12.73 -6.35
C SER A 39 -17.46 -13.90 -7.21
N LEU A 40 -16.17 -14.25 -7.16
CA LEU A 40 -15.59 -15.32 -7.95
C LEU A 40 -15.82 -16.70 -7.32
N PHE A 41 -15.92 -16.78 -5.99
CA PHE A 41 -16.09 -18.03 -5.27
C PHE A 41 -17.52 -18.20 -4.75
N GLN A 42 -18.13 -19.34 -5.06
CA GLN A 42 -19.49 -19.67 -4.62
C GLN A 42 -19.56 -20.08 -3.13
N THR A 43 -18.43 -20.41 -2.50
CA THR A 43 -18.36 -20.84 -1.09
C THR A 43 -17.52 -19.89 -0.25
N ALA A 44 -18.02 -19.56 0.94
CA ALA A 44 -17.39 -18.62 1.87
C ALA A 44 -15.99 -19.07 2.31
N VAL A 45 -15.80 -20.38 2.48
CA VAL A 45 -14.50 -20.97 2.82
C VAL A 45 -13.48 -20.74 1.71
N ALA A 46 -13.81 -21.04 0.45
CA ALA A 46 -12.90 -20.84 -0.67
C ALA A 46 -12.54 -19.36 -0.88
N SER A 47 -13.51 -18.45 -0.77
CA SER A 47 -13.26 -17.00 -0.85
C SER A 47 -12.31 -16.50 0.25
N THR A 48 -12.46 -17.03 1.47
CA THR A 48 -11.61 -16.65 2.61
C THR A 48 -10.18 -17.14 2.41
N PHE A 49 -9.99 -18.39 1.97
CA PHE A 49 -8.64 -18.89 1.66
C PHE A 49 -7.99 -18.10 0.52
N ALA A 50 -8.72 -17.83 -0.56
CA ALA A 50 -8.21 -17.08 -1.70
C ALA A 50 -7.80 -15.64 -1.33
N SER A 51 -8.59 -14.96 -0.49
CA SER A 51 -8.28 -13.62 -0.02
C SER A 51 -7.09 -13.59 0.94
N VAL A 52 -6.95 -14.57 1.83
CA VAL A 52 -5.77 -14.70 2.70
C VAL A 52 -4.51 -14.95 1.88
N ILE A 53 -4.57 -15.82 0.87
CA ILE A 53 -3.45 -16.07 -0.06
C ILE A 53 -3.07 -14.79 -0.81
N LEU A 54 -4.05 -14.02 -1.29
CA LEU A 54 -3.81 -12.77 -2.00
C LEU A 54 -3.15 -11.71 -1.09
N LEU A 55 -3.62 -11.57 0.17
CA LEU A 55 -3.00 -10.68 1.15
C LEU A 55 -1.56 -11.09 1.48
N LEU A 56 -1.30 -12.39 1.66
CA LEU A 56 0.05 -12.93 1.87
C LEU A 56 0.97 -12.60 0.70
N PHE A 57 0.47 -12.76 -0.53
CA PHE A 57 1.22 -12.42 -1.73
C PHE A 57 1.63 -10.94 -1.70
N VAL A 58 0.66 -10.03 -1.51
CA VAL A 58 0.92 -8.58 -1.43
C VAL A 58 1.93 -8.25 -0.32
N PHE A 59 1.87 -8.93 0.83
CA PHE A 59 2.78 -8.68 1.95
C PHE A 59 4.23 -9.12 1.64
N ILE A 60 4.41 -10.28 1.01
CA ILE A 60 5.74 -10.77 0.59
C ILE A 60 6.37 -9.81 -0.42
N PHE A 61 5.56 -9.24 -1.32
CA PHE A 61 5.99 -8.28 -2.32
C PHE A 61 6.01 -6.81 -1.82
N SER A 62 5.76 -6.54 -0.53
CA SER A 62 5.81 -5.18 0.03
C SER A 62 7.20 -4.53 -0.07
N GLY A 63 8.24 -5.31 -0.35
CA GLY A 63 9.62 -4.83 -0.55
C GLY A 63 10.45 -4.79 0.74
N PHE A 64 9.83 -5.07 1.90
CA PHE A 64 10.51 -5.24 3.18
C PHE A 64 11.14 -6.64 3.35
N ILE A 65 10.44 -7.68 2.88
CA ILE A 65 10.85 -9.09 3.05
C ILE A 65 11.78 -9.57 1.94
N VAL A 66 11.55 -9.15 0.70
CA VAL A 66 12.36 -9.56 -0.45
C VAL A 66 13.09 -8.34 -1.03
N PRO A 67 14.44 -8.28 -0.97
CA PRO A 67 15.19 -7.20 -1.57
C PRO A 67 14.99 -7.19 -3.09
N ARG A 68 14.77 -6.00 -3.67
CA ARG A 68 14.58 -5.79 -5.12
C ARG A 68 15.65 -6.43 -6.01
N SER A 69 16.85 -6.66 -5.48
CA SER A 69 17.95 -7.24 -6.25
C SER A 69 17.78 -8.73 -6.56
N SER A 70 16.93 -9.46 -5.83
CA SER A 70 16.78 -10.91 -5.97
C SER A 70 15.44 -11.33 -6.59
N VAL A 71 14.61 -10.38 -7.01
CA VAL A 71 13.33 -10.69 -7.68
C VAL A 71 13.56 -10.97 -9.17
N HIS A 72 12.95 -12.04 -9.69
CA HIS A 72 13.01 -12.35 -11.11
C HIS A 72 12.37 -11.23 -11.94
N VAL A 73 12.92 -10.95 -13.14
CA VAL A 73 12.47 -9.87 -14.06
C VAL A 73 10.95 -9.88 -14.31
N TRP A 74 10.33 -11.06 -14.34
CA TRP A 74 8.89 -11.20 -14.56
C TRP A 74 8.04 -10.74 -13.36
N LEU A 75 8.54 -10.90 -12.13
CA LEU A 75 7.87 -10.45 -10.90
C LEU A 75 8.12 -8.97 -10.58
N ASN A 76 8.97 -8.31 -11.36
CA ASN A 76 9.30 -6.91 -11.15
C ASN A 76 8.06 -6.01 -11.30
N TRP A 77 7.12 -6.37 -12.17
CA TRP A 77 5.83 -5.67 -12.34
C TRP A 77 4.98 -5.67 -11.06
N VAL A 78 5.04 -6.73 -10.25
CA VAL A 78 4.30 -6.83 -8.99
C VAL A 78 4.77 -5.77 -7.99
N PHE A 79 6.06 -5.47 -8.01
CA PHE A 79 6.66 -4.40 -7.20
C PHE A 79 6.10 -3.02 -7.58
N TRP A 80 5.80 -2.78 -8.86
CA TRP A 80 5.20 -1.52 -9.31
C TRP A 80 3.71 -1.43 -8.99
N THR A 81 2.99 -2.55 -8.96
CA THR A 81 1.55 -2.58 -8.68
C THR A 81 1.20 -2.53 -7.20
N THR A 82 2.14 -2.84 -6.29
CA THR A 82 1.88 -2.86 -4.86
C THR A 82 2.02 -1.46 -4.27
N PRO A 83 0.89 -0.78 -3.92
CA PRO A 83 0.94 0.58 -3.37
C PRO A 83 1.56 0.62 -1.96
N LEU A 84 1.60 -0.52 -1.25
CA LEU A 84 2.23 -0.65 0.07
C LEU A 84 3.71 -0.27 0.06
N THR A 85 4.45 -0.70 -0.96
CA THR A 85 5.88 -0.39 -1.09
C THR A 85 6.15 1.11 -1.19
N TYR A 86 5.31 1.84 -1.93
CA TYR A 86 5.38 3.29 -2.01
C TYR A 86 4.94 3.97 -0.70
N GLY A 87 3.97 3.36 0.00
CA GLY A 87 3.52 3.81 1.31
C GLY A 87 4.63 3.74 2.36
N GLU A 88 5.38 2.63 2.43
CA GLU A 88 6.49 2.45 3.38
C GLU A 88 7.65 3.40 3.09
N ILE A 89 8.04 3.58 1.82
CA ILE A 89 9.07 4.55 1.42
C ILE A 89 8.62 5.98 1.73
N GLY A 90 7.36 6.32 1.44
CA GLY A 90 6.78 7.63 1.75
C GLY A 90 6.71 7.91 3.25
N LEU A 91 6.39 6.90 4.06
CA LEU A 91 6.42 7.01 5.51
C LEU A 91 7.83 7.28 6.01
N SER A 92 8.83 6.52 5.52
CA SER A 92 10.24 6.68 5.90
C SER A 92 10.85 8.03 5.48
N VAL A 93 10.28 8.72 4.49
CA VAL A 93 10.74 10.07 4.09
C VAL A 93 9.97 11.17 4.82
N ASN A 94 8.76 10.88 5.31
CA ASN A 94 7.95 11.85 6.04
C ASN A 94 8.30 11.91 7.53
N VAL A 95 8.84 10.83 8.12
CA VAL A 95 9.11 10.72 9.57
C VAL A 95 10.58 10.91 9.96
N PHE A 96 11.46 11.22 9.00
CA PHE A 96 12.89 11.50 9.19
C PHE A 96 13.29 12.73 8.38
#